data_AF-A0A2S8ZGM7-F1
#
_entry.id   AF-A0A2S8ZGM7-F1
#
_cell.length_a   1.000
_cell.length_b   1.000
_cell.length_c   1.000
_cell.angle_alpha   90.00
_cell.angle_beta   90.00
_cell.angle_gamma   90.00
#
_symmetry.space_group_name_H-M   'P 1'
#
loop_
_entity.id
_entity.type
_entity.pdbx_description
1 polymer ?
#
loop_
_entity_poly.entity_id
_entity_poly.type
_entity_poly.pdbx_seq_one_letter_code
_entity_poly.pdbx_strand_id
1 'polypeptide(L)'
;MKKLLLIGLFGLLSLNIYAQDQDDNGIYNGEKYGYIIEKSGKKIEGVVQLHGGYSSPWQNQLKVKFAAIADIDKVKNRIKFKTYDSDDIKEYMLYQGDTPRIFKSVKYSNIREALNSSESSTGLAAGFKAINNLSRTEQFAEVVVEGKITVYKLYGYPTALSANSTQAISQAETDRLRENPNYIFSKKGGKVEELTPAKAKIILADCPYVKAKIAKGEYGSLKNEEKKRSGFGKFIRDEISNATVDKLSIINEVIYDYNENCK
;
A
#
# COMPACT_ATOMS: atom_id res chain seq x y z
N MET A 1 -63.18 25.52 -41.54
CA MET A 1 -63.38 26.95 -41.24
C MET A 1 -62.79 27.26 -39.87
N LYS A 2 -62.00 28.34 -39.77
CA LYS A 2 -61.64 29.14 -38.58
C LYS A 2 -60.90 28.42 -37.43
N LYS A 3 -59.57 28.59 -37.33
CA LYS A 3 -58.86 29.65 -36.55
C LYS A 3 -59.17 29.58 -35.05
N LEU A 4 -58.17 29.19 -34.23
CA LEU A 4 -57.57 30.08 -33.22
C LEU A 4 -56.39 29.41 -32.50
N LEU A 5 -55.26 30.13 -32.55
CA LEU A 5 -54.08 29.98 -31.71
C LEU A 5 -54.45 30.16 -30.24
N LEU A 6 -53.85 29.36 -29.36
CA LEU A 6 -53.55 29.80 -27.99
C LEU A 6 -52.20 29.23 -27.56
N ILE A 7 -51.22 30.12 -27.63
CA ILE A 7 -49.89 30.01 -27.06
C ILE A 7 -50.06 30.10 -25.54
N GLY A 8 -49.80 29.01 -24.85
CA GLY A 8 -49.73 28.93 -23.39
C GLY A 8 -48.31 28.59 -22.97
N LEU A 9 -47.55 29.64 -22.70
CA LEU A 9 -46.18 29.66 -22.20
C LEU A 9 -46.11 28.93 -20.83
N PHE A 10 -45.86 27.62 -20.80
CA PHE A 10 -45.50 26.94 -19.56
C PHE A 10 -44.01 27.11 -19.32
N GLY A 11 -43.74 28.02 -18.38
CA GLY A 11 -42.42 28.47 -18.01
C GLY A 11 -41.47 27.33 -17.64
N LEU A 12 -40.24 27.52 -18.10
CA LEU A 12 -39.02 26.98 -17.57
C LEU A 12 -39.01 27.09 -16.03
N LEU A 13 -39.43 26.03 -15.36
CA LEU A 13 -38.92 25.68 -14.04
C LEU A 13 -37.85 24.61 -14.24
N SER A 14 -36.78 25.01 -14.93
CA SER A 14 -35.47 24.46 -14.63
C SER A 14 -35.21 24.79 -13.16
N LEU A 15 -35.51 23.82 -12.30
CA LEU A 15 -34.96 23.75 -10.95
C LEU A 15 -33.45 23.67 -11.09
N ASN A 16 -32.81 24.82 -11.32
CA ASN A 16 -31.45 25.03 -10.92
C ASN A 16 -31.47 25.01 -9.39
N ILE A 17 -31.45 23.80 -8.83
CA ILE A 17 -30.92 23.60 -7.49
C ILE A 17 -29.44 23.95 -7.63
N TYR A 18 -29.16 25.25 -7.57
CA TYR A 18 -27.86 25.74 -7.14
C TYR A 18 -27.78 25.37 -5.67
N ALA A 19 -27.25 24.17 -5.42
CA ALA A 19 -26.67 23.85 -4.12
C ALA A 19 -25.44 24.75 -3.97
N GLN A 20 -25.69 25.91 -3.37
CA GLN A 20 -24.70 26.88 -2.93
C GLN A 20 -23.72 26.19 -1.97
N ASP A 21 -22.43 26.42 -2.20
CA ASP A 21 -21.28 26.20 -1.32
C ASP A 21 -20.80 24.74 -1.09
N GLN A 22 -20.45 24.05 -2.19
CA GLN A 22 -19.33 23.11 -2.12
C GLN A 22 -18.04 23.90 -1.86
N ASP A 23 -17.22 23.45 -0.92
CA ASP A 23 -15.86 23.97 -0.76
C ASP A 23 -15.07 23.53 -2.00
N ASP A 24 -15.01 24.39 -3.01
CA ASP A 24 -14.46 24.12 -4.36
C ASP A 24 -12.95 23.77 -4.39
N ASN A 25 -12.27 23.76 -3.24
CA ASN A 25 -10.83 23.51 -3.17
C ASN A 25 -10.45 22.09 -2.75
N GLY A 26 -11.42 21.19 -2.54
CA GLY A 26 -11.13 19.79 -2.21
C GLY A 26 -10.39 19.63 -0.87
N ILE A 27 -10.64 20.51 0.09
CA ILE A 27 -9.97 20.57 1.39
C ILE A 27 -11.01 20.68 2.51
N TYR A 28 -10.77 20.01 3.63
CA TYR A 28 -11.50 20.19 4.89
C TYR A 28 -10.53 20.45 6.04
N ASN A 29 -10.72 21.56 6.77
CA ASN A 29 -9.81 21.98 7.85
C ASN A 29 -8.32 21.99 7.47
N GLY A 30 -7.99 22.32 6.22
CA GLY A 30 -6.62 22.32 5.72
C GLY A 30 -6.11 20.96 5.23
N GLU A 31 -6.88 19.87 5.39
CA GLU A 31 -6.56 18.54 4.84
C GLU A 31 -7.24 18.34 3.48
N LYS A 32 -6.46 17.93 2.47
CA LYS A 32 -7.01 17.59 1.15
C LYS A 32 -7.86 16.32 1.23
N TYR A 33 -8.95 16.28 0.47
CA TYR A 33 -9.75 15.09 0.32
C TYR A 33 -8.95 13.97 -0.33
N GLY A 34 -9.06 12.79 0.27
CA GLY A 34 -8.64 11.53 -0.30
C GLY A 34 -9.85 10.76 -0.82
N TYR A 35 -9.67 9.45 -1.00
CA TYR A 35 -10.78 8.57 -1.36
C TYR A 35 -10.60 7.16 -0.79
N ILE A 36 -11.69 6.41 -0.83
CA ILE A 36 -11.68 4.94 -0.76
C ILE A 36 -12.24 4.35 -2.05
N ILE A 37 -11.85 3.12 -2.36
CA ILE A 37 -12.50 2.27 -3.36
C ILE A 37 -13.09 1.06 -2.63
N GLU A 38 -14.41 0.94 -2.65
CA GLU A 38 -15.12 -0.18 -2.05
C GLU A 38 -14.82 -1.51 -2.76
N LYS A 39 -15.15 -2.65 -2.14
CA LYS A 39 -15.09 -3.96 -2.80
C LYS A 39 -15.91 -4.04 -4.09
N SER A 40 -17.00 -3.26 -4.19
CA SER A 40 -17.80 -3.09 -5.40
C SER A 40 -17.05 -2.42 -6.56
N GLY A 41 -15.93 -1.74 -6.29
CA GLY A 41 -15.21 -0.88 -7.24
C GLY A 41 -15.71 0.57 -7.24
N LYS A 42 -16.72 0.91 -6.44
CA LYS A 42 -17.19 2.28 -6.29
C LYS A 42 -16.16 3.13 -5.56
N LYS A 43 -15.76 4.25 -6.18
CA LYS A 43 -14.91 5.27 -5.57
C LYS A 43 -15.76 6.25 -4.75
N ILE A 44 -15.31 6.59 -3.55
CA ILE A 44 -15.97 7.57 -2.68
C ILE A 44 -14.91 8.56 -2.18
N GLU A 45 -15.12 9.83 -2.51
CA GLU A 45 -14.27 10.95 -2.04
C GLU A 45 -14.63 11.34 -0.60
N GLY A 46 -13.63 11.78 0.16
CA GLY A 46 -13.83 12.16 1.56
C GLY A 46 -12.53 12.43 2.31
N VAL A 47 -12.65 12.56 3.63
CA VAL A 47 -11.48 12.72 4.50
C VAL A 47 -10.99 11.34 4.91
N VAL A 48 -9.72 11.05 4.60
CA VAL A 48 -9.04 9.79 4.93
C VAL A 48 -8.00 10.06 6.00
N GLN A 49 -8.08 9.35 7.12
CA GLN A 49 -7.14 9.46 8.23
C GLN A 49 -6.48 8.12 8.52
N LEU A 50 -5.15 8.13 8.64
CA LEU A 50 -4.34 6.99 9.06
C LEU A 50 -4.75 6.56 10.48
N HIS A 51 -4.97 5.26 10.69
CA HIS A 51 -5.42 4.74 11.99
C HIS A 51 -4.37 4.93 13.10
N GLY A 52 -3.12 4.54 12.83
CA GLY A 52 -1.97 4.71 13.73
C GLY A 52 -1.08 5.91 13.41
N GLY A 53 -1.45 6.71 12.41
CA GLY A 53 -0.65 7.86 11.97
C GLY A 53 0.70 7.47 11.37
N TYR A 54 1.60 8.45 11.24
CA TYR A 54 2.93 8.23 10.66
C TYR A 54 3.92 7.54 11.61
N SER A 55 3.67 7.61 12.92
CA SER A 55 4.53 7.00 13.95
C SER A 55 4.31 5.50 14.10
N SER A 56 3.11 5.00 13.79
CA SER A 56 2.74 3.58 13.91
C SER A 56 2.20 3.02 12.58
N PRO A 57 3.03 2.97 11.52
CA PRO A 57 2.58 2.62 10.18
C PRO A 57 1.99 1.20 10.07
N TRP A 58 2.44 0.26 10.90
CA TRP A 58 1.90 -1.10 10.96
C TRP A 58 0.40 -1.15 11.32
N GLN A 59 -0.12 -0.18 12.09
CA GLN A 59 -1.55 -0.11 12.39
C GLN A 59 -2.37 0.32 11.17
N ASN A 60 -1.79 1.14 10.28
CA ASN A 60 -2.45 1.58 9.04
C ASN A 60 -2.59 0.43 8.04
N GLN A 61 -1.78 -0.62 8.17
CA GLN A 61 -1.90 -1.83 7.34
C GLN A 61 -3.13 -2.65 7.68
N LEU A 62 -3.66 -2.48 8.89
CA LEU A 62 -4.83 -3.23 9.37
C LEU A 62 -6.12 -2.44 9.12
N LYS A 63 -6.09 -1.13 9.35
CA LYS A 63 -7.29 -0.30 9.38
C LYS A 63 -7.02 1.11 8.87
N VAL A 64 -8.07 1.75 8.35
CA VAL A 64 -8.09 3.18 7.98
C VAL A 64 -9.38 3.83 8.47
N LYS A 65 -9.33 5.13 8.76
CA LYS A 65 -10.51 5.93 9.11
C LYS A 65 -10.94 6.74 7.90
N PHE A 66 -12.23 6.76 7.60
CA PHE A 66 -12.79 7.49 6.48
C PHE A 66 -14.14 8.11 6.82
N ALA A 67 -14.37 9.31 6.28
CA ALA A 67 -15.69 9.93 6.25
C ALA A 67 -15.94 10.48 4.85
N ALA A 68 -17.07 10.11 4.24
CA ALA A 68 -17.44 10.62 2.94
C ALA A 68 -17.78 12.12 3.03
N ILE A 69 -17.57 12.87 1.94
CA ILE A 69 -17.90 14.31 1.89
C ILE A 69 -19.37 14.56 2.31
N ALA A 70 -20.28 13.67 1.90
CA ALA A 70 -21.71 13.76 2.23
C ALA A 70 -22.02 13.63 3.74
N ASP A 71 -21.11 13.05 4.52
CA ASP A 71 -21.29 12.80 5.96
C ASP A 71 -20.65 13.89 6.85
N ILE A 72 -20.07 14.93 6.24
CA ILE A 72 -19.39 16.02 6.96
C ILE A 72 -20.42 17.08 7.40
N ASP A 73 -20.59 17.27 8.71
CA ASP A 73 -21.40 18.37 9.25
C ASP A 73 -20.55 19.65 9.23
N LYS A 74 -20.64 20.39 8.13
CA LYS A 74 -19.93 21.66 7.93
C LYS A 74 -20.33 22.73 8.95
N VAL A 75 -21.61 22.76 9.35
CA VAL A 75 -22.14 23.77 10.28
C VAL A 75 -21.53 23.60 11.67
N LYS A 76 -21.34 22.36 12.10
CA LYS A 76 -20.72 22.06 13.41
C LYS A 76 -19.21 21.83 13.34
N ASN A 77 -18.62 21.86 12.16
CA ASN A 77 -17.23 21.46 11.90
C ASN A 77 -16.91 20.09 12.54
N ARG A 78 -17.79 19.11 12.34
CA ARG A 78 -17.66 17.76 12.92
C ARG A 78 -17.66 16.69 11.84
N ILE A 79 -16.69 15.79 11.93
CA ILE A 79 -16.62 14.57 11.13
C ILE A 79 -16.85 13.35 12.02
N LYS A 80 -17.72 12.45 11.57
CA LYS A 80 -17.86 11.11 12.15
C LYS A 80 -17.14 10.10 11.26
N PHE A 81 -15.90 9.77 11.62
CA PHE A 81 -15.13 8.76 10.92
C PHE A 81 -15.69 7.35 11.15
N LYS A 82 -15.81 6.58 10.07
CA LYS A 82 -15.96 5.13 10.11
C LYS A 82 -14.57 4.48 9.98
N THR A 83 -14.34 3.42 10.73
CA THR A 83 -13.12 2.60 10.58
C THR A 83 -13.43 1.48 9.59
N TYR A 84 -12.50 1.26 8.66
CA TYR A 84 -12.52 0.20 7.68
C TYR A 84 -11.30 -0.69 7.90
N ASP A 85 -11.54 -1.99 7.95
CA ASP A 85 -10.49 -3.00 7.98
C ASP A 85 -9.99 -3.27 6.54
N SER A 86 -8.84 -3.91 6.42
CA SER A 86 -8.22 -4.24 5.12
C SER A 86 -9.11 -5.10 4.22
N ASP A 87 -10.06 -5.82 4.78
CA ASP A 87 -11.06 -6.62 4.07
C ASP A 87 -12.41 -5.91 3.87
N ASP A 88 -12.55 -4.64 4.24
CA ASP A 88 -13.78 -3.89 3.95
C ASP A 88 -13.70 -3.14 2.60
N ILE A 89 -12.50 -2.70 2.21
CA ILE A 89 -12.26 -1.85 1.03
C ILE A 89 -11.05 -2.35 0.23
N LYS A 90 -11.02 -2.02 -1.06
CA LYS A 90 -9.91 -2.40 -1.96
C LYS A 90 -8.72 -1.46 -1.86
N GLU A 91 -9.00 -0.18 -1.66
CA GLU A 91 -8.00 0.87 -1.77
C GLU A 91 -8.41 2.08 -0.96
N TYR A 92 -7.42 2.81 -0.46
CA TYR A 92 -7.61 4.19 -0.05
C TYR A 92 -6.44 5.06 -0.52
N MET A 93 -6.69 6.35 -0.66
CA MET A 93 -5.69 7.35 -0.98
C MET A 93 -5.85 8.51 -0.02
N LEU A 94 -4.74 9.02 0.50
CA LEU A 94 -4.69 10.28 1.21
C LEU A 94 -3.52 11.14 0.73
N TYR A 95 -3.54 12.41 1.08
CA TYR A 95 -2.43 13.31 0.84
C TYR A 95 -1.50 13.40 2.06
N GLN A 96 -0.20 13.34 1.80
CA GLN A 96 0.84 13.76 2.73
C GLN A 96 1.43 15.07 2.18
N GLY A 97 0.98 16.21 2.71
CA GLY A 97 1.23 17.51 2.08
C GLY A 97 0.55 17.54 0.71
N ASP A 98 1.33 17.72 -0.37
CA ASP A 98 0.83 17.68 -1.74
C ASP A 98 0.97 16.31 -2.42
N THR A 99 1.63 15.36 -1.77
CA THR A 99 1.94 14.05 -2.36
C THR A 99 0.81 13.05 -2.08
N PRO A 100 0.14 12.49 -3.10
CA PRO A 100 -0.83 11.43 -2.89
C PRO A 100 -0.12 10.13 -2.51
N ARG A 101 -0.65 9.44 -1.50
CA ARG A 101 -0.21 8.11 -1.08
C ARG A 101 -1.38 7.15 -1.22
N ILE A 102 -1.18 6.14 -2.06
CA ILE A 102 -2.20 5.14 -2.39
C ILE A 102 -1.87 3.86 -1.63
N PHE A 103 -2.89 3.23 -1.05
CA PHE A 103 -2.76 2.00 -0.30
C PHE A 103 -3.79 1.00 -0.80
N LYS A 104 -3.32 -0.19 -1.19
CA LYS A 104 -4.17 -1.26 -1.71
C LYS A 104 -4.24 -2.41 -0.73
N SER A 105 -5.44 -2.96 -0.56
CA SER A 105 -5.63 -4.21 0.15
C SER A 105 -4.99 -5.34 -0.65
N VAL A 106 -4.00 -6.01 -0.03
CA VAL A 106 -3.26 -7.10 -0.64
C VAL A 106 -3.22 -8.31 0.28
N LYS A 107 -3.36 -9.49 -0.32
CA LYS A 107 -3.17 -10.74 0.40
C LYS A 107 -1.71 -11.15 0.35
N TYR A 108 -1.01 -10.98 1.46
CA TYR A 108 0.41 -11.33 1.59
C TYR A 108 0.72 -11.86 2.98
N SER A 109 1.41 -13.00 3.04
CA SER A 109 1.91 -13.57 4.29
C SER A 109 3.36 -13.16 4.45
N ASN A 110 3.67 -12.37 5.47
CA ASN A 110 5.05 -12.06 5.82
C ASN A 110 5.66 -13.27 6.56
N ILE A 111 6.06 -14.30 5.81
CA ILE A 111 6.58 -15.55 6.36
C ILE A 111 7.80 -15.28 7.25
N ARG A 112 8.66 -14.32 6.86
CA ARG A 112 9.89 -13.97 7.60
C ARG A 112 9.59 -13.39 8.98
N GLU A 113 8.63 -12.48 9.08
CA GLU A 113 8.22 -11.90 10.35
C GLU A 113 7.45 -12.88 11.24
N ALA A 114 6.63 -13.75 10.62
CA ALA A 114 5.97 -14.84 11.33
C ALA A 114 6.97 -15.85 11.91
N LEU A 115 8.12 -16.05 11.27
CA LEU A 115 9.21 -16.89 11.77
C LEU A 115 10.04 -16.17 12.86
N ASN A 116 10.39 -14.90 12.65
CA ASN A 116 11.18 -14.12 13.63
C ASN A 116 10.42 -13.85 14.93
N SER A 117 9.09 -13.66 14.86
CA SER A 117 8.24 -13.57 16.05
C SER A 117 8.12 -14.90 16.80
N SER A 118 8.30 -16.03 16.11
CA SER A 118 8.20 -17.38 16.68
C SER A 118 9.42 -17.85 17.46
N GLU A 119 10.57 -17.17 17.36
CA GLU A 119 11.74 -17.48 18.20
C GLU A 119 11.47 -17.30 19.71
N SER A 120 10.45 -16.51 20.06
CA SER A 120 9.99 -16.32 21.45
C SER A 120 8.91 -17.30 21.92
N SER A 121 8.35 -18.13 21.02
CA SER A 121 7.28 -19.08 21.35
C SER A 121 7.68 -20.50 20.93
N THR A 122 7.86 -21.34 21.92
CA THR A 122 8.15 -22.78 21.82
C THR A 122 7.45 -23.49 20.64
N GLY A 123 8.23 -23.77 19.58
CA GLY A 123 7.93 -24.82 18.58
C GLY A 123 7.60 -24.32 17.17
N LEU A 124 8.22 -24.96 16.17
CA LEU A 124 7.95 -24.82 14.73
C LEU A 124 6.45 -24.80 14.39
N ALA A 125 5.63 -25.55 15.12
CA ALA A 125 4.17 -25.61 14.95
C ALA A 125 3.44 -24.29 15.23
N ALA A 126 3.95 -23.45 16.15
CA ALA A 126 3.42 -22.12 16.42
C ALA A 126 3.72 -21.15 15.26
N GLY A 127 4.94 -21.23 14.70
CA GLY A 127 5.33 -20.52 13.48
C GLY A 127 4.41 -20.86 12.29
N PHE A 128 4.10 -22.15 12.07
CA PHE A 128 3.18 -22.56 11.00
C PHE A 128 1.75 -22.04 11.19
N LYS A 129 1.23 -21.96 12.42
CA LYS A 129 -0.10 -21.36 12.69
C LYS A 129 -0.11 -19.85 12.47
N ALA A 130 0.95 -19.14 12.89
CA ALA A 130 1.10 -17.71 12.64
C ALA A 130 1.19 -17.42 11.13
N ILE A 131 2.00 -18.17 10.39
CA ILE A 131 2.11 -18.07 8.93
C ILE A 131 0.76 -18.33 8.25
N ASN A 132 0.00 -19.35 8.68
CA ASN A 132 -1.30 -19.67 8.09
C ASN A 132 -2.33 -18.55 8.34
N ASN A 133 -2.35 -17.94 9.53
CA ASN A 133 -3.22 -16.80 9.82
C ASN A 133 -2.82 -15.55 9.02
N LEU A 134 -1.54 -15.18 8.99
CA LEU A 134 -1.04 -14.07 8.16
C LEU A 134 -1.28 -14.32 6.65
N SER A 135 -1.29 -15.57 6.20
CA SER A 135 -1.57 -15.91 4.80
C SER A 135 -3.01 -15.75 4.37
N ARG A 136 -3.92 -15.63 5.34
CA ARG A 136 -5.36 -15.50 5.11
C ARG A 136 -5.86 -14.08 5.26
N THR A 137 -5.09 -13.20 5.90
CA THR A 137 -5.48 -11.81 6.14
C THR A 137 -5.03 -10.90 5.01
N GLU A 138 -5.95 -10.09 4.51
CA GLU A 138 -5.64 -8.93 3.69
C GLU A 138 -4.96 -7.86 4.57
N GLN A 139 -4.08 -7.06 3.99
CA GLN A 139 -3.49 -5.89 4.65
C GLN A 139 -3.32 -4.77 3.65
N PHE A 140 -3.48 -3.52 4.09
CA PHE A 140 -3.18 -2.37 3.27
C PHE A 140 -1.67 -2.23 3.09
N ALA A 141 -1.22 -2.22 1.84
CA ALA A 141 0.15 -1.97 1.45
C ALA A 141 0.21 -0.69 0.62
N GLU A 142 1.19 0.17 0.89
CA GLU A 142 1.36 1.40 0.14
C GLU A 142 1.92 1.09 -1.25
N VAL A 143 1.29 1.63 -2.29
CA VAL A 143 1.76 1.50 -3.67
C VAL A 143 2.96 2.41 -3.88
N VAL A 144 4.10 1.81 -4.25
CA VAL A 144 5.35 2.54 -4.54
C VAL A 144 5.46 2.83 -6.03
N VAL A 145 5.17 1.83 -6.85
CA VAL A 145 5.06 1.96 -8.30
C VAL A 145 3.94 1.05 -8.78
N GLU A 146 3.15 1.55 -9.73
CA GLU A 146 2.06 0.81 -10.35
C GLU A 146 2.34 0.60 -11.84
N GLY A 147 2.07 -0.60 -12.33
CA GLY A 147 2.29 -0.96 -13.72
C GLY A 147 2.12 -2.46 -13.94
N LYS A 148 2.87 -3.03 -14.90
CA LYS A 148 2.89 -4.48 -15.13
C LYS A 148 3.52 -5.22 -13.96
N ILE A 149 4.43 -4.59 -13.26
CA ILE A 149 4.92 -4.99 -11.96
C ILE A 149 4.49 -3.88 -11.00
N THR A 150 3.53 -4.17 -10.14
CA THR A 150 3.15 -3.27 -9.05
C THR A 150 3.98 -3.63 -7.83
N VAL A 151 4.65 -2.65 -7.23
CA VAL A 151 5.43 -2.83 -6.01
C VAL A 151 4.73 -2.12 -4.88
N TYR A 152 4.65 -2.79 -3.74
CA TYR A 152 4.10 -2.25 -2.52
C TYR A 152 5.15 -2.22 -1.41
N LYS A 153 5.00 -1.24 -0.52
CA LYS A 153 5.75 -1.10 0.71
C LYS A 153 4.90 -1.58 1.88
N LEU A 154 5.50 -2.41 2.73
CA LEU A 154 4.94 -2.93 3.97
C LEU A 154 5.92 -2.71 5.12
N TYR A 155 5.37 -2.55 6.31
CA TYR A 155 6.07 -2.40 7.58
C TYR A 155 5.92 -3.68 8.39
N GLY A 156 6.95 -3.99 9.17
CA GLY A 156 6.86 -5.05 10.16
C GLY A 156 5.93 -4.67 11.32
N TYR A 157 5.37 -5.68 11.97
CA TYR A 157 4.60 -5.58 13.20
C TYR A 157 5.52 -5.74 14.42
N PRO A 158 5.30 -4.95 15.48
CA PRO A 158 5.95 -5.19 16.76
C PRO A 158 5.61 -6.59 17.30
N THR A 159 6.60 -7.32 17.82
CA THR A 159 6.39 -8.68 18.36
C THR A 159 5.70 -8.65 19.73
N ALA A 160 4.81 -9.62 19.96
CA ALA A 160 3.87 -9.65 21.09
C ALA A 160 4.51 -9.81 22.50
N LEU A 161 5.83 -10.00 22.62
CA LEU A 161 6.54 -9.84 23.90
C LEU A 161 6.45 -8.41 24.47
N SER A 162 5.91 -7.47 23.70
CA SER A 162 5.65 -6.08 24.09
C SER A 162 4.16 -5.70 24.16
N ALA A 163 3.25 -6.63 23.82
CA ALA A 163 1.80 -6.35 23.79
C ALA A 163 1.07 -6.82 25.06
N ASN A 164 1.58 -7.88 25.73
CA ASN A 164 1.03 -8.43 26.98
C ASN A 164 2.04 -8.45 28.15
N SER A 165 3.25 -7.93 27.95
CA SER A 165 4.16 -7.61 29.05
C SER A 165 4.02 -6.10 29.33
N THR A 166 4.19 -5.70 30.58
CA THR A 166 4.24 -4.30 31.02
C THR A 166 5.43 -3.51 30.43
N GLN A 167 6.17 -4.06 29.47
CA GLN A 167 7.30 -3.42 28.81
C GLN A 167 6.84 -2.83 27.48
N ALA A 168 6.80 -1.49 27.43
CA ALA A 168 6.61 -0.76 26.18
C ALA A 168 7.65 -1.20 25.13
N ILE A 169 7.23 -1.26 23.86
CA ILE A 169 8.15 -1.41 22.73
C ILE A 169 9.22 -0.32 22.85
N SER A 170 10.49 -0.68 22.75
CA SER A 170 11.56 0.32 22.82
C SER A 170 11.44 1.29 21.64
N GLN A 171 11.83 2.55 21.86
CA GLN A 171 11.87 3.54 20.78
C GLN A 171 12.76 3.05 19.61
N ALA A 172 13.88 2.39 19.94
CA ALA A 172 14.79 1.82 18.94
C ALA A 172 14.12 0.75 18.06
N GLU A 173 13.27 -0.12 18.62
CA GLU A 173 12.54 -1.12 17.83
C GLU A 173 11.44 -0.46 16.98
N THR A 174 10.75 0.53 17.54
CA THR A 174 9.77 1.34 16.81
C THR A 174 10.40 2.05 15.61
N ASP A 175 11.58 2.66 15.81
CA ASP A 175 12.32 3.34 14.76
C ASP A 175 12.83 2.36 13.72
N ARG A 176 13.39 1.21 14.15
CA ARG A 176 13.81 0.12 13.26
C ARG A 176 12.68 -0.32 12.34
N LEU A 177 11.49 -0.57 12.88
CA LEU A 177 10.32 -1.00 12.09
C LEU A 177 9.86 0.08 11.10
N ARG A 178 9.92 1.36 11.49
CA ARG A 178 9.52 2.49 10.64
C ARG A 178 10.54 2.77 9.53
N GLU A 179 11.82 2.60 9.80
CA GLU A 179 12.91 2.94 8.88
C GLU A 179 13.28 1.79 7.94
N ASN A 180 12.90 0.55 8.27
CA ASN A 180 13.20 -0.63 7.48
C ASN A 180 11.94 -1.32 6.95
N PRO A 181 11.17 -0.67 6.06
CA PRO A 181 10.04 -1.32 5.42
C PRO A 181 10.51 -2.43 4.47
N ASN A 182 9.67 -3.44 4.29
CA ASN A 182 9.84 -4.44 3.25
C ASN A 182 9.12 -4.03 1.96
N TYR A 183 9.56 -4.59 0.84
CA TYR A 183 8.95 -4.40 -0.47
C TYR A 183 8.46 -5.75 -1.00
N ILE A 184 7.22 -5.75 -1.46
CA ILE A 184 6.54 -6.89 -2.09
C ILE A 184 6.09 -6.47 -3.48
N PHE A 185 5.86 -7.41 -4.38
CA PHE A 185 5.41 -7.10 -5.74
C PHE A 185 4.34 -8.07 -6.23
N SER A 186 3.55 -7.61 -7.20
CA SER A 186 2.68 -8.43 -8.02
C SER A 186 2.98 -8.15 -9.49
N LYS A 187 3.13 -9.20 -10.30
CA LYS A 187 3.29 -9.09 -11.74
C LYS A 187 1.96 -9.37 -12.43
N LYS A 188 1.46 -8.41 -13.21
CA LYS A 188 0.23 -8.48 -14.02
C LYS A 188 -0.99 -8.91 -13.19
N GLY A 189 -1.10 -8.42 -11.95
CA GLY A 189 -2.18 -8.78 -11.02
C GLY A 189 -2.09 -10.21 -10.45
N GLY A 190 -0.95 -10.88 -10.63
CA GLY A 190 -0.69 -12.19 -10.08
C GLY A 190 -0.51 -12.19 -8.55
N LYS A 191 -0.10 -13.34 -8.03
CA LYS A 191 0.18 -13.51 -6.60
C LYS A 191 1.23 -12.49 -6.13
N VAL A 192 0.99 -11.93 -4.94
CA VAL A 192 1.94 -11.04 -4.27
C VAL A 192 3.08 -11.85 -3.66
N GLU A 193 4.31 -11.44 -3.91
CA GLU A 193 5.54 -12.10 -3.46
C GLU A 193 6.55 -11.09 -2.91
N GLU A 194 7.50 -11.56 -2.10
CA GLU A 194 8.59 -10.72 -1.59
C GLU A 194 9.53 -10.28 -2.71
N LEU A 195 9.85 -8.97 -2.76
CA LEU A 195 10.85 -8.46 -3.67
C LEU A 195 12.25 -8.80 -3.13
N THR A 196 12.93 -9.69 -3.84
CA THR A 196 14.34 -10.04 -3.64
C THR A 196 15.10 -9.88 -4.96
N PRO A 197 16.43 -9.72 -4.94
CA PRO A 197 17.21 -9.59 -6.17
C PRO A 197 17.07 -10.81 -7.09
N ALA A 198 16.97 -12.01 -6.51
CA ALA A 198 16.73 -13.24 -7.26
C ALA A 198 15.36 -13.23 -7.96
N LYS A 199 14.30 -12.83 -7.23
CA LYS A 199 12.96 -12.70 -7.81
C LYS A 199 12.91 -11.60 -8.88
N ALA A 200 13.58 -10.46 -8.65
CA ALA A 200 13.70 -9.40 -9.64
C ALA A 200 14.28 -9.93 -10.96
N LYS A 201 15.40 -10.66 -10.93
CA LYS A 201 16.00 -11.26 -12.15
C LYS A 201 15.03 -12.20 -12.89
N ILE A 202 14.24 -12.97 -12.16
CA ILE A 202 13.25 -13.90 -12.75
C ILE A 202 12.10 -13.14 -13.43
N ILE A 203 11.52 -12.16 -12.73
CA ILE A 203 10.32 -11.47 -13.23
C ILE A 203 10.61 -10.52 -14.40
N LEU A 204 11.86 -10.15 -14.60
CA LEU A 204 12.30 -9.28 -15.69
C LEU A 204 12.77 -10.05 -16.94
N ALA A 205 12.94 -11.37 -16.83
CA ALA A 205 13.56 -12.20 -17.86
C ALA A 205 12.76 -12.29 -19.17
N ASP A 206 11.47 -11.97 -19.13
CA ASP A 206 10.58 -11.98 -20.30
C ASP A 206 10.64 -10.69 -21.13
N CYS A 207 11.37 -9.67 -20.69
CA CYS A 207 11.50 -8.42 -21.42
C CYS A 207 12.85 -8.31 -22.14
N PRO A 208 12.89 -8.31 -23.48
CA PRO A 208 14.13 -8.16 -24.25
C PRO A 208 14.91 -6.88 -23.93
N TYR A 209 14.21 -5.76 -23.71
CA TYR A 209 14.82 -4.47 -23.39
C TYR A 209 15.63 -4.54 -22.09
N VAL A 210 14.99 -4.95 -21.00
CA VAL A 210 15.62 -5.09 -19.69
C VAL A 210 16.70 -6.17 -19.72
N LYS A 211 16.48 -7.29 -20.43
CA LYS A 211 17.48 -8.35 -20.60
C LYS A 211 18.76 -7.84 -21.28
N ALA A 212 18.64 -7.00 -22.31
CA ALA A 212 19.80 -6.40 -22.97
C ALA A 212 20.58 -5.48 -22.03
N LYS A 213 19.89 -4.63 -21.26
CA LYS A 213 20.51 -3.75 -20.25
C LYS A 213 21.19 -4.54 -19.13
N ILE A 214 20.58 -5.62 -18.64
CA ILE A 214 21.20 -6.54 -17.67
C ILE A 214 22.48 -7.14 -18.26
N ALA A 215 22.44 -7.63 -19.51
CA ALA A 215 23.61 -8.24 -20.16
C ALA A 215 24.77 -7.26 -20.35
N LYS A 216 24.47 -5.97 -20.55
CA LYS A 216 25.44 -4.88 -20.63
C LYS A 216 25.91 -4.37 -19.25
N GLY A 217 25.31 -4.85 -18.16
CA GLY A 217 25.64 -4.41 -16.79
C GLY A 217 25.18 -2.98 -16.48
N GLU A 218 24.18 -2.47 -17.20
CA GLU A 218 23.67 -1.10 -17.06
C GLU A 218 22.90 -0.88 -15.74
N TYR A 219 22.32 -1.93 -15.17
CA TYR A 219 21.66 -1.85 -13.86
C TYR A 219 22.67 -2.09 -12.73
N GLY A 220 23.04 -1.01 -12.04
CA GLY A 220 23.93 -1.06 -10.86
C GLY A 220 23.35 -1.95 -9.76
N SER A 221 22.04 -1.83 -9.53
CA SER A 221 21.27 -2.58 -8.55
C SER A 221 21.22 -4.11 -8.76
N LEU A 222 21.56 -4.60 -9.96
CA LEU A 222 21.57 -6.03 -10.29
C LEU A 222 22.96 -6.62 -10.52
N LYS A 223 24.02 -5.81 -10.38
CA LYS A 223 25.41 -6.28 -10.51
C LYS A 223 25.64 -7.40 -9.50
N ASN A 224 26.16 -8.52 -10.00
CA ASN A 224 26.41 -9.68 -9.15
C ASN A 224 27.44 -9.29 -8.09
N GLU A 225 27.05 -9.36 -6.82
CA GLU A 225 28.05 -9.54 -5.76
C GLU A 225 28.90 -10.75 -6.15
N GLU A 226 30.22 -10.60 -6.06
CA GLU A 226 31.21 -11.60 -6.42
C GLU A 226 30.78 -13.00 -5.96
N LYS A 227 30.93 -14.01 -6.83
CA LYS A 227 30.69 -15.42 -6.51
C LYS A 227 31.31 -15.79 -5.16
N LYS A 228 30.53 -15.77 -4.07
CA LYS A 228 30.99 -16.17 -2.75
C LYS A 228 30.47 -17.57 -2.42
N ARG A 229 31.42 -18.39 -1.95
CA ARG A 229 31.48 -19.86 -1.90
C ARG A 229 30.22 -20.53 -1.32
N SER A 230 29.88 -21.68 -1.91
CA SER A 230 28.85 -22.61 -1.44
C SER A 230 29.25 -23.27 -0.11
N GLY A 231 28.44 -23.09 0.93
CA GLY A 231 28.58 -23.78 2.21
C GLY A 231 27.53 -23.32 3.21
N PHE A 232 27.27 -24.12 4.25
CA PHE A 232 26.22 -23.97 5.27
C PHE A 232 26.13 -22.58 5.95
N GLY A 233 27.16 -21.73 5.82
CA GLY A 233 27.14 -20.30 6.19
C GLY A 233 26.36 -19.38 5.24
N LYS A 234 25.77 -19.90 4.16
CA LYS A 234 24.93 -19.16 3.20
C LYS A 234 23.61 -18.71 3.80
N PHE A 235 23.00 -19.50 4.68
CA PHE A 235 21.70 -19.16 5.28
C PHE A 235 21.78 -17.94 6.22
N ILE A 236 22.83 -17.87 7.06
CA ILE A 236 23.01 -16.74 8.00
C ILE A 236 23.48 -15.47 7.28
N ARG A 237 24.20 -15.59 6.15
CA ARG A 237 24.73 -14.44 5.41
C ARG A 237 23.77 -13.90 4.34
N ASP A 238 22.93 -14.74 3.75
CA ASP A 238 21.81 -14.30 2.88
C ASP A 238 20.78 -13.46 3.69
N GLU A 239 20.67 -13.69 5.01
CA GLU A 239 19.84 -12.92 5.94
C GLU A 239 20.34 -11.46 6.10
N ILE A 240 21.67 -11.28 6.13
CA ILE A 240 22.34 -9.98 6.26
C ILE A 240 22.47 -9.31 4.89
N SER A 241 22.79 -10.05 3.82
CA SER A 241 22.96 -9.45 2.49
C SER A 241 21.64 -8.97 1.88
N ASN A 242 20.53 -9.70 2.06
CA ASN A 242 19.21 -9.24 1.62
C ASN A 242 18.68 -8.03 2.41
N ALA A 243 19.22 -7.76 3.61
CA ALA A 243 18.93 -6.55 4.37
C ALA A 243 19.76 -5.34 3.87
N THR A 244 20.91 -5.59 3.24
CA THR A 244 21.79 -4.57 2.64
C THR A 244 21.56 -4.32 1.14
N VAL A 245 20.78 -5.15 0.45
CA VAL A 245 20.45 -4.86 -0.95
C VAL A 245 19.44 -3.73 -0.99
N ASP A 246 19.84 -2.64 -1.64
CA ASP A 246 19.01 -1.49 -1.89
C ASP A 246 17.84 -1.84 -2.83
N LYS A 247 16.76 -2.38 -2.23
CA LYS A 247 15.53 -2.73 -2.93
C LYS A 247 14.91 -1.50 -3.61
N LEU A 248 15.11 -0.29 -3.07
CA LEU A 248 14.67 0.95 -3.69
C LEU A 248 15.40 1.21 -5.00
N SER A 249 16.72 0.98 -5.06
CA SER A 249 17.47 1.05 -6.32
C SER A 249 16.95 0.05 -7.36
N ILE A 250 16.60 -1.19 -6.98
CA ILE A 250 15.98 -2.16 -7.91
C ILE A 250 14.64 -1.61 -8.45
N ILE A 251 13.82 -1.02 -7.58
CA ILE A 251 12.52 -0.45 -7.95
C ILE A 251 12.70 0.71 -8.93
N ASN A 252 13.55 1.67 -8.58
CA ASN A 252 13.73 2.92 -9.31
C ASN A 252 14.47 2.75 -10.65
N GLU A 253 15.44 1.83 -10.71
CA GLU A 253 16.19 1.59 -11.95
C GLU A 253 15.49 0.58 -12.86
N VAL A 254 15.11 -0.58 -12.30
CA VAL A 254 14.82 -1.76 -13.11
C VAL A 254 13.34 -2.01 -13.28
N ILE A 255 12.57 -1.90 -12.19
CA ILE A 255 11.13 -2.11 -12.25
C ILE A 255 10.45 -0.96 -13.00
N TYR A 256 10.91 0.27 -12.78
CA TYR A 256 10.47 1.43 -13.53
C TYR A 256 10.71 1.25 -15.04
N ASP A 257 11.94 0.95 -15.44
CA ASP A 257 12.30 0.65 -16.84
C ASP A 257 11.42 -0.46 -17.44
N TYR A 258 11.15 -1.51 -16.66
CA TYR A 258 10.30 -2.61 -17.12
C TYR A 258 8.87 -2.13 -17.39
N ASN A 259 8.29 -1.39 -16.44
CA ASN A 259 6.92 -0.91 -16.55
C ASN A 259 6.72 0.04 -17.73
N GLU A 260 7.73 0.84 -18.07
CA GLU A 260 7.69 1.75 -19.22
C GLU A 260 7.93 1.05 -20.56
N ASN A 261 8.90 0.12 -20.62
CA ASN A 261 9.45 -0.32 -21.92
C ASN A 261 9.03 -1.74 -22.33
N CYS A 262 8.48 -2.54 -21.41
CA CYS A 262 8.18 -3.94 -21.68
C CYS A 262 6.69 -4.13 -21.98
N LYS A 263 6.35 -4.68 -23.16
CA LYS A 263 4.97 -4.94 -23.60
C LYS A 263 4.41 -6.24 -23.00
#